data_AF-A0A3D3UYH9-F1
#
_entry.id   AF-A0A3D3UYH9-F1
#
_cell.length_a   1.000
_cell.length_b   1.000
_cell.length_c   1.000
_cell.angle_alpha   90.00
_cell.angle_beta   90.00
_cell.angle_gamma   90.00
#
_symmetry.space_group_name_H-M   'P 1'
#
loop_
_entity.id
_entity.type
_entity.pdbx_description
1 polymer ?
#
loop_
_entity_poly.entity_id
_entity_poly.type
_entity_poly.pdbx_seq_one_letter_code
_entity_poly.pdbx_strand_id
1 'polypeptide(L)' 'MADFEILHQDTNSAARLGLLHTAHGQIETPVFMPVGTAGAVKGITPQQLKETGAGIILGNTYHLLLRPGIETVEKL' A
#
# COMPACT_ATOMS: atom_id res chain seq x y z
N MET A 1 -8.50 -0.71 14.43
CA MET A 1 -7.30 0.16 14.50
C MET A 1 -6.16 -0.58 13.85
N ALA A 2 -5.32 0.11 13.08
CA ALA A 2 -4.07 -0.48 12.62
C ALA A 2 -3.09 -0.48 13.81
N ASP A 3 -2.45 -1.61 14.06
CA ASP A 3 -1.43 -1.78 15.10
C ASP A 3 -0.06 -1.89 14.43
N PHE A 4 0.98 -1.36 15.07
CA PHE A 4 2.34 -1.36 14.54
C PHE A 4 3.31 -2.02 15.52
N GLU A 5 3.80 -3.19 15.13
CA GLU A 5 4.77 -3.97 15.90
C GLU A 5 6.20 -3.69 15.40
N ILE A 6 7.13 -3.41 16.32
CA ILE A 6 8.55 -3.32 16.00
C ILE A 6 9.19 -4.69 16.25
N LEU A 7 9.68 -5.34 15.20
CA LEU A 7 10.34 -6.64 15.28
C LEU A 7 11.83 -6.51 15.63
N HIS A 8 12.49 -5.49 15.10
CA HIS A 8 13.91 -5.26 15.34
C HIS A 8 14.26 -3.78 15.19
N GLN A 9 15.22 -3.32 16.00
CA GLN A 9 15.81 -1.99 15.91
C GLN A 9 17.32 -2.14 15.85
N ASP A 10 17.95 -1.43 14.92
CA ASP A 10 19.40 -1.41 14.85
C ASP A 10 19.97 -0.59 16.03
N THR A 11 21.07 -1.06 16.63
CA THR A 11 21.66 -0.40 17.81
C THR A 11 22.48 0.84 17.46
N ASN A 12 22.86 1.01 16.18
CA ASN A 12 23.78 2.03 15.71
C ASN A 12 23.09 3.11 14.85
N SER A 13 21.79 2.99 14.60
CA SER A 13 21.01 3.88 13.73
C SER A 13 19.54 3.93 14.14
N ALA A 14 18.73 4.73 13.43
CA ALA A 14 17.28 4.81 13.64
C ALA A 14 16.47 3.78 12.81
N ALA A 15 17.14 2.81 12.18
CA ALA A 15 16.51 1.80 11.34
C ALA A 15 15.62 0.86 12.18
N ARG A 16 14.47 0.47 11.60
CA ARG A 16 13.46 -0.38 12.25
C ARG A 16 12.90 -1.35 11.23
N LEU A 17 12.81 -2.62 11.64
CA LEU A 17 11.99 -3.64 10.99
C LEU A 17 10.70 -3.77 11.79
N GLY A 18 9.56 -3.77 11.13
CA GLY A 18 8.27 -3.86 11.82
C GLY A 18 7.16 -4.44 10.96
N LEU A 19 6.03 -4.76 11.61
CA LEU A 19 4.80 -5.23 10.97
C LEU A 19 3.68 -4.24 11.23
N LEU A 20 3.06 -3.77 10.15
CA LEU A 20 1.81 -3.01 10.22
C LEU A 20 0.64 -3.97 10.03
N HIS A 21 -0.20 -4.10 11.06
CA HIS A 21 -1.40 -4.92 11.01
C HIS A 21 -2.58 -4.09 10.49
N THR A 22 -3.21 -4.56 9.43
CA THR A 22 -4.41 -3.95 8.85
C THR A 22 -5.55 -4.97 8.79
N ALA A 23 -6.76 -4.49 8.55
CA ALA A 23 -7.90 -5.38 8.29
C ALA A 23 -7.73 -6.26 7.03
N HIS A 24 -6.81 -5.90 6.14
CA HIS A 24 -6.56 -6.60 4.87
C HIS A 24 -5.27 -7.43 4.87
N GLY A 25 -4.61 -7.57 6.02
CA GLY A 25 -3.37 -8.34 6.17
C GLY A 25 -2.25 -7.54 6.83
N GLN A 26 -1.09 -8.17 6.90
CA GLN A 26 0.13 -7.61 7.48
C GLN A 26 1.04 -7.04 6.38
N ILE A 27 1.72 -5.94 6.70
CA ILE A 27 2.69 -5.28 5.81
C ILE A 27 4.03 -5.19 6.55
N GLU A 28 5.07 -5.80 5.99
CA GLU A 28 6.44 -5.67 6.48
C GLU A 28 6.99 -4.27 6.19
N THR A 29 7.64 -3.66 7.16
CA THR A 29 8.27 -2.33 7.05
C THR A 29 9.77 -2.44 7.28
N PRO A 30 10.61 -1.73 6.51
CA PRO A 30 10.26 -0.68 5.56
C PRO A 30 9.66 -1.21 4.25
N VAL A 31 8.61 -0.56 3.76
CA VAL A 31 7.89 -0.94 2.53
C VAL A 31 7.99 0.16 1.48
N PHE A 32 8.17 -0.24 0.22
CA PHE A 32 8.00 0.63 -0.94
C PHE A 32 6.58 0.46 -1.51
N MET A 33 5.86 1.56 -1.71
CA MET A 33 4.46 1.52 -2.15
C MET A 33 4.34 1.99 -3.61
N PRO A 34 3.98 1.12 -4.56
CA PRO A 34 3.64 1.52 -5.91
C PRO A 34 2.42 2.45 -5.93
N VAL A 35 2.44 3.47 -6.79
CA VAL A 35 1.40 4.51 -6.84
C VAL A 35 0.38 4.20 -7.93
N GLY A 36 -0.86 3.98 -7.52
CA GLY A 36 -2.04 3.89 -8.36
C GLY A 36 -2.69 5.26 -8.54
N THR A 37 -2.44 5.92 -9.67
CA THR A 37 -2.92 7.29 -9.91
C THR A 37 -4.40 7.32 -10.27
N ALA A 38 -4.85 6.54 -11.26
CA ALA A 38 -6.23 6.57 -11.76
C ALA A 38 -6.85 5.16 -11.78
N GLY A 39 -6.89 4.52 -10.60
CA GLY A 39 -7.38 3.14 -10.46
C GLY A 39 -6.42 2.06 -10.95
N ALA A 40 -5.22 2.42 -11.40
CA ALA A 40 -4.21 1.48 -11.88
C ALA A 40 -2.79 1.97 -11.61
N VAL A 41 -1.88 1.01 -11.38
CA VAL A 41 -0.43 1.22 -11.47
C VAL A 41 -0.05 1.09 -12.95
N LYS A 42 0.62 2.10 -13.51
CA LYS A 42 0.87 2.16 -14.96
C LYS A 42 1.85 1.09 -15.41
N GLY A 43 1.52 0.44 -16.53
CA GLY A 43 2.43 -0.47 -17.24
C GLY A 43 2.47 -1.91 -16.72
N ILE A 44 1.74 -2.23 -15.66
CA ILE A 44 1.67 -3.58 -15.10
C ILE A 44 0.24 -3.96 -14.71
N THR A 45 -0.07 -5.24 -14.77
CA THR A 45 -1.34 -5.79 -14.29
C THR A 45 -1.32 -5.98 -12.77
N PRO A 46 -2.50 -6.12 -12.11
CA PRO A 46 -2.56 -6.43 -10.68
C PRO A 46 -1.81 -7.71 -10.30
N GLN A 47 -1.77 -8.70 -11.19
CA GLN A 47 -1.05 -9.96 -10.96
C GLN A 47 0.47 -9.73 -10.95
N GLN A 48 1.00 -9.04 -11.98
CA GLN A 48 2.41 -8.66 -12.03
C GLN A 48 2.82 -7.78 -10.84
N LEU A 49 1.93 -6.88 -10.40
CA LEU A 49 2.17 -6.07 -9.21
C LEU A 49 2.33 -6.94 -7.96
N LYS A 50 1.48 -7.96 -7.76
CA LYS A 50 1.62 -8.90 -6.63
C LYS A 50 2.93 -9.68 -6.70
N GLU A 51 3.34 -10.09 -7.90
CA GLU A 51 4.60 -10.81 -8.13
C GLU A 51 5.84 -9.98 -7.78
N THR A 52 5.74 -8.64 -7.73
CA THR A 52 6.83 -7.79 -7.25
C THR A 52 7.06 -7.85 -5.74
N GLY A 53 6.14 -8.47 -4.99
CA GLY A 53 6.17 -8.48 -3.51
C GLY A 53 5.61 -7.22 -2.87
N ALA A 54 4.91 -6.36 -3.63
CA ALA A 54 4.26 -5.18 -3.08
C ALA A 54 3.15 -5.57 -2.07
N GLY A 55 3.38 -5.33 -0.78
CA GLY A 55 2.41 -5.60 0.29
C GLY A 55 1.29 -4.56 0.41
N ILE A 56 1.48 -3.36 -0.16
CA ILE A 56 0.50 -2.26 -0.15
C ILE A 56 0.72 -1.36 -1.38
N ILE A 57 -0.34 -0.72 -1.84
CA ILE A 57 -0.30 0.34 -2.87
C ILE A 57 -0.87 1.64 -2.35
N LEU A 58 -0.45 2.75 -2.95
CA LEU A 58 -1.03 4.06 -2.70
C LEU A 58 -2.04 4.40 -3.79
N GLY A 59 -3.32 4.54 -3.43
CA GLY A 59 -4.35 5.06 -4.31
C GLY A 59 -4.45 6.58 -4.21
N ASN A 60 -4.48 7.29 -5.34
CA ASN A 60 -4.61 8.75 -5.33
C ASN A 60 -6.09 9.18 -5.35
N THR A 61 -6.57 9.70 -4.21
CA THR A 61 -7.96 10.11 -4.04
C THR A 61 -8.37 11.26 -4.97
N TYR A 62 -7.48 12.20 -5.30
CA TYR A 62 -7.80 13.33 -6.19
C TYR A 62 -8.25 12.82 -7.56
N HIS A 63 -7.49 11.89 -8.14
CA HIS A 63 -7.84 11.32 -9.44
C HIS A 63 -9.09 10.45 -9.37
N LEU A 64 -9.20 9.57 -8.37
CA LEU A 64 -10.37 8.68 -8.21
C LEU A 64 -11.67 9.47 -8.00
N LEU A 65 -11.61 10.58 -7.27
CA LEU A 65 -12.73 11.49 -7.04
C LEU A 65 -13.20 12.17 -8.33
N LEU A 66 -12.28 12.62 -9.19
CA LEU A 66 -12.63 13.26 -10.47
C LEU A 66 -13.05 12.25 -11.54
N ARG A 67 -12.43 11.07 -11.54
CA ARG A 67 -12.72 9.97 -12.46
C ARG A 67 -12.26 8.65 -11.84
N PRO A 68 -13.14 7.66 -11.63
CA PRO A 68 -14.51 7.58 -12.14
C PRO A 68 -15.58 8.24 -11.25
N GLY A 69 -15.19 8.89 -10.16
CA GLY A 69 -16.13 9.49 -9.20
C GLY A 69 -16.47 8.55 -8.05
N ILE A 70 -16.84 9.15 -6.91
CA ILE A 70 -17.07 8.41 -5.65
C ILE A 70 -18.17 7.35 -5.79
N GLU A 71 -19.29 7.69 -6.43
CA GLU A 71 -20.42 6.77 -6.61
C GLU A 71 -20.06 5.53 -7.43
N THR A 72 -19.12 5.67 -8.37
CA THR A 72 -18.65 4.54 -9.16
C THR A 72 -17.71 3.68 -8.32
N VAL A 73 -16.78 4.30 -7.58
CA VAL A 73 -15.82 3.58 -6.74
C VAL A 73 -16.52 2.80 -5.62
N GLU A 74 -17.58 3.35 -5.02
CA GLU A 74 -18.35 2.68 -3.96
C GLU A 74 -19.11 1.42 -4.43
N LYS A 75 -19.38 1.30 -5.73
CA LYS A 75 -20.10 0.15 -6.32
C LYS A 75 -19.17 -1.00 -6.74
N LEU A 76 -17.86 -0.78 -6.76
CA LEU A 76 -16.84 -1.77 -7.15
C LEU A 76 -16.44 -2.63 -5.94
#